data_AF-A0A2E4ZUE7-F1
#
_entry.id   AF-A0A2E4ZUE7-F1
#
_cell.length_a   1.000
_cell.length_b   1.000
_cell.length_c   1.000
_cell.angle_alpha   90.00
_cell.angle_beta   90.00
_cell.angle_gamma   90.00
#
_symmetry.space_group_name_H-M   'P 1'
#
loop_
_entity.id
_entity.type
_entity.pdbx_description
1 polymer ?
#
loop_
_entity_poly.entity_id
_entity_poly.type
_entity_poly.pdbx_seq_one_letter_code
_entity_poly.pdbx_strand_id
1 'polypeptide(L)'
;MEWAIYLLVVSVTLYACVLIFRLSKNRDERAMEEEIDRDFAEEFQCDSSGELTDKGMEDMLDWLDEQDDAERLEGLEEIRKPAVSPPPEN
;
A
#
# COMPACT_ATOMS: atom_id res chain seq x y z
N MET A 1 -8.43 -14.23 45.21
CA MET A 1 -9.03 -15.09 44.16
C MET A 1 -9.70 -14.25 43.08
N GLU A 2 -10.41 -13.17 43.42
CA GLU A 2 -11.09 -12.29 42.45
C GLU A 2 -10.15 -11.63 41.43
N TRP A 3 -8.97 -11.19 41.87
CA TRP A 3 -7.93 -10.62 40.98
C TRP A 3 -7.49 -11.58 39.87
N ALA A 4 -7.48 -12.89 40.12
CA ALA A 4 -7.13 -13.87 39.10
C ALA A 4 -8.19 -13.96 37.99
N ILE A 5 -9.47 -13.75 38.34
CA ILE A 5 -10.57 -13.73 37.38
C ILE A 5 -10.46 -12.48 36.49
N TYR A 6 -10.18 -11.32 37.09
CA TYR A 6 -9.97 -10.08 36.32
C TYR A 6 -8.78 -10.20 35.36
N LEU A 7 -7.65 -10.77 35.81
CA LEU A 7 -6.49 -10.99 34.95
C LEU A 7 -6.78 -11.98 33.81
N LEU A 8 -7.54 -13.03 34.08
CA LEU A 8 -7.95 -13.99 33.07
C LEU A 8 -8.85 -13.34 32.00
N VAL A 9 -9.85 -12.57 32.43
CA VAL A 9 -10.76 -11.86 31.51
C VAL A 9 -10.01 -10.86 30.64
N VAL A 10 -9.09 -10.08 31.23
CA VAL A 10 -8.26 -9.12 30.47
C VAL A 10 -7.37 -9.84 29.47
N SER A 11 -6.73 -10.95 29.88
CA SER A 11 -5.88 -11.74 29.00
C SER A 11 -6.65 -12.31 27.80
N VAL A 12 -7.84 -12.88 28.03
CA VAL A 12 -8.70 -13.42 26.96
C VAL A 12 -9.17 -12.31 26.02
N THR A 13 -9.55 -11.15 26.57
CA THR A 13 -10.00 -10.01 25.77
C THR A 13 -8.87 -9.47 24.90
N LEU A 14 -7.66 -9.29 25.45
CA LEU A 14 -6.49 -8.86 24.70
C LEU A 14 -6.11 -9.86 23.60
N TYR A 15 -6.15 -11.15 23.91
CA TYR A 15 -5.89 -12.21 22.93
C TYR A 15 -6.90 -12.18 21.77
N ALA A 16 -8.20 -12.02 22.07
CA ALA A 16 -9.24 -11.88 21.06
C ALA A 16 -9.03 -10.63 20.20
N CYS A 17 -8.69 -9.48 20.80
CA CYS A 17 -8.35 -8.27 20.06
C CYS A 17 -7.19 -8.51 19.09
N VAL A 18 -6.08 -9.08 19.55
CA VAL A 18 -4.92 -9.37 18.69
C VAL A 18 -5.27 -10.33 17.55
N LEU A 19 -6.09 -11.35 17.82
CA LEU A 19 -6.55 -12.27 16.77
C LEU A 19 -7.43 -11.57 15.73
N ILE A 20 -8.38 -10.73 16.15
CA ILE A 20 -9.24 -9.98 15.22
C ILE A 20 -8.40 -9.02 14.37
N PHE A 21 -7.45 -8.31 14.98
CA PHE A 21 -6.53 -7.44 14.25
C PHE A 21 -5.69 -8.20 13.23
N ARG A 22 -5.16 -9.38 13.60
CA ARG A 22 -4.40 -10.23 12.66
C ARG A 22 -5.26 -10.77 11.53
N LEU A 23 -6.46 -11.25 11.84
CA LEU A 23 -7.40 -11.74 10.83
C LEU A 23 -7.88 -10.62 9.90
N SER A 24 -8.13 -9.43 10.46
CA SER A 24 -8.49 -8.25 9.68
C SER A 24 -7.37 -7.85 8.75
N LYS A 25 -6.12 -7.81 9.24
CA LYS A 25 -4.94 -7.49 8.43
C LYS A 25 -4.76 -8.49 7.29
N ASN A 26 -4.85 -9.79 7.56
CA ASN A 26 -4.74 -10.81 6.52
C ASN A 26 -5.89 -10.74 5.50
N ARG A 27 -7.09 -10.33 5.92
CA ARG A 27 -8.23 -10.14 5.02
C ARG A 27 -8.07 -8.90 4.15
N ASP A 28 -7.49 -7.85 4.71
CA ASP A 28 -7.18 -6.61 4.00
C ASP A 28 -6.08 -6.83 2.97
N GLU A 29 -5.02 -7.55 3.34
CA GLU A 29 -3.95 -7.96 2.42
C GLU A 29 -4.48 -8.81 1.26
N ARG A 30 -5.39 -9.75 1.52
CA ARG A 30 -6.02 -10.54 0.45
C ARG A 30 -6.96 -9.73 -0.43
N ALA A 31 -7.73 -8.81 0.14
CA ALA A 31 -8.61 -7.95 -0.64
C ALA A 31 -7.80 -7.00 -1.54
N MET A 32 -6.66 -6.51 -1.03
CA MET A 32 -5.71 -5.70 -1.77
C MET A 32 -5.03 -6.50 -2.89
N GLU A 33 -4.60 -7.74 -2.62
CA GLU A 33 -4.03 -8.63 -3.65
C GLU A 33 -5.06 -8.93 -4.76
N GLU A 34 -6.31 -9.23 -4.40
CA GLU A 34 -7.38 -9.45 -5.38
C GLU A 34 -7.75 -8.19 -6.18
N GLU A 35 -7.62 -7.00 -5.58
CA GLU A 35 -7.82 -5.72 -6.28
C GLU A 35 -6.66 -5.41 -7.22
N ILE A 36 -5.42 -5.59 -6.77
CA ILE A 36 -4.21 -5.42 -7.59
C ILE A 36 -4.25 -6.37 -8.78
N ASP A 37 -4.50 -7.67 -8.56
CA ASP A 37 -4.54 -8.66 -9.66
C ASP A 37 -5.64 -8.33 -10.69
N ARG A 38 -6.78 -7.83 -10.22
CA ARG A 38 -7.88 -7.44 -11.10
C ARG A 38 -7.54 -6.21 -11.93
N ASP A 39 -7.04 -5.16 -11.28
CA ASP A 39 -6.67 -3.92 -11.95
C ASP A 39 -5.50 -4.17 -12.91
N PHE A 40 -4.56 -5.03 -12.51
CA PHE A 40 -3.45 -5.49 -13.35
C PHE A 40 -3.94 -6.27 -14.59
N ALA A 41 -4.90 -7.17 -14.44
CA ALA A 41 -5.47 -7.90 -15.58
C ALA A 41 -6.35 -7.03 -16.49
N GLU A 42 -6.84 -5.89 -15.99
CA GLU A 42 -7.61 -4.91 -16.78
C GLU A 42 -6.69 -3.97 -17.57
N GLU A 43 -5.55 -3.56 -16.98
CA GLU A 43 -4.59 -2.66 -17.61
C GLU A 43 -3.56 -3.37 -18.51
N PHE A 44 -3.13 -4.58 -18.16
CA PHE A 44 -2.06 -5.32 -18.88
C PHE A 44 -2.60 -6.55 -19.61
N GLN A 45 -2.05 -6.84 -20.80
CA GLN A 45 -2.45 -8.03 -21.56
C GLN A 45 -1.96 -9.33 -20.91
N CYS A 46 -2.87 -10.05 -20.28
CA CYS A 46 -2.66 -11.40 -19.78
C CYS A 46 -3.16 -12.47 -20.77
N ASP A 47 -2.50 -13.62 -20.76
CA ASP A 47 -2.90 -14.77 -21.56
C ASP A 47 -4.03 -15.59 -20.89
N SER A 48 -4.47 -16.67 -21.55
CA SER A 48 -5.50 -17.56 -20.99
C SER A 48 -5.06 -18.34 -19.73
N SER A 49 -3.77 -18.33 -19.41
CA SER A 49 -3.19 -18.90 -18.18
C SER A 49 -3.16 -17.89 -17.03
N GLY A 50 -3.43 -16.61 -17.30
CA GLY A 50 -3.30 -15.53 -16.33
C GLY A 50 -1.86 -15.03 -16.18
N GLU A 51 -0.95 -15.43 -17.07
CA GLU A 51 0.41 -14.90 -17.12
C GLU A 51 0.48 -13.70 -18.07
N LEU A 52 1.43 -12.79 -17.83
CA LEU A 52 1.70 -11.67 -18.73
C LEU A 52 2.11 -12.18 -20.10
N THR A 53 1.43 -11.68 -21.13
CA THR A 53 1.92 -11.83 -22.50
C THR A 53 3.18 -10.99 -22.69
N ASP A 54 3.99 -11.29 -23.72
CA ASP A 54 5.17 -10.49 -24.06
C ASP A 54 4.83 -8.99 -24.21
N LYS A 55 3.64 -8.70 -24.74
CA LYS A 55 3.14 -7.33 -24.88
C LYS A 55 2.70 -6.73 -23.55
N GLY A 56 1.99 -7.48 -22.71
CA GLY A 56 1.62 -7.01 -21.37
C GLY A 56 2.84 -6.73 -20.49
N MET A 57 3.91 -7.51 -20.65
CA MET A 57 5.19 -7.26 -19.97
C MET A 57 5.89 -6.00 -20.48
N GLU A 58 5.84 -5.73 -21.79
CA GLU A 58 6.33 -4.47 -22.38
C GLU A 58 5.53 -3.27 -21.83
N ASP A 59 4.20 -3.35 -21.84
CA ASP A 59 3.30 -2.32 -21.30
C ASP A 59 3.58 -2.07 -19.79
N MET A 60 3.88 -3.12 -19.01
CA MET A 60 4.24 -3.01 -17.58
C MET A 60 5.58 -2.33 -17.37
N LEU A 61 6.57 -2.60 -18.22
CA LEU A 61 7.89 -1.97 -18.13
C LEU A 61 7.83 -0.49 -18.50
N ASP A 62 7.08 -0.14 -19.53
CA ASP A 62 6.85 1.26 -19.91
C ASP A 62 6.16 2.04 -18.79
N TRP A 63 5.15 1.43 -18.13
CA TRP A 63 4.49 2.02 -16.96
C TRP A 63 5.43 2.21 -15.76
N LEU A 64 6.35 1.26 -15.50
CA LEU A 64 7.34 1.39 -14.43
C LEU A 64 8.38 2.48 -14.71
N ASP A 65 8.81 2.62 -15.97
CA ASP A 65 9.73 3.69 -16.37
C ASP A 65 9.07 5.07 -16.24
N GLU A 66 7.78 5.19 -16.60
CA GLU A 66 7.00 6.42 -16.40
C GLU A 66 6.84 6.79 -14.90
N GLN A 67 6.73 5.79 -14.02
CA GLN A 67 6.69 6.00 -12.56
C GLN A 67 8.03 6.49 -12.00
N ASP A 68 9.16 5.88 -12.40
CA ASP A 68 10.51 6.32 -11.94
C ASP A 68 10.81 7.76 -12.37
N ASP A 69 10.42 8.12 -13.59
CA ASP A 69 10.55 9.47 -14.10
C ASP A 69 9.61 10.46 -13.39
N ALA A 70 8.38 10.05 -13.05
CA ALA A 70 7.44 10.86 -12.27
C ALA A 70 7.93 11.08 -10.83
N GLU A 71 8.39 10.05 -10.13
CA GLU A 71 8.95 10.17 -8.77
C GLU A 71 10.19 11.05 -8.74
N ARG A 72 11.07 10.94 -9.76
CA ARG A 72 12.23 11.84 -9.91
C ARG A 72 11.80 13.28 -10.15
N LEU A 73 10.73 13.51 -10.90
CA LEU A 73 10.22 14.86 -11.20
C LEU A 73 9.58 15.49 -9.94
N GLU A 74 8.78 14.75 -9.19
CA GLU A 74 8.14 15.21 -7.95
C GLU A 74 9.18 15.52 -6.86
N GLY A 75 10.21 14.67 -6.70
CA GLY A 75 11.34 14.94 -5.81
C GLY A 75 12.14 16.19 -6.19
N LEU A 76 12.21 16.54 -7.47
CA LEU A 76 12.84 17.76 -7.97
C LEU A 76 11.96 19.01 -7.75
N GLU A 77 10.63 18.89 -7.82
CA GLU A 77 9.71 19.98 -7.50
C GLU A 77 9.72 20.35 -6.01
N GLU A 78 9.90 19.37 -5.11
CA GLU A 78 10.02 19.64 -3.68
C GLU A 78 11.29 20.46 -3.35
N ILE A 79 12.38 20.23 -4.08
CA ILE A 79 13.65 21.00 -3.95
C ILE A 79 13.52 22.40 -4.56
N ARG A 80 12.61 22.60 -5.53
CA ARG A 80 12.41 23.86 -6.25
C ARG A 80 11.40 24.81 -5.60
N LYS A 81 10.95 24.56 -4.36
CA LYS A 81 10.33 25.62 -3.55
C LYS A 81 11.45 26.49 -2.98
N PRO A 82 11.78 27.68 -3.54
CA PRO A 82 12.63 28.61 -2.84
C PRO A 82 11.95 28.92 -1.50
N ALA A 83 12.69 28.76 -0.41
CA ALA A 83 12.28 29.20 0.90
C ALA A 83 11.74 30.63 0.76
N VAL A 84 10.43 30.79 0.96
CA VAL A 84 9.79 32.11 0.96
C VAL A 84 10.51 32.91 2.03
N SER A 85 11.37 33.83 1.60
CA SER A 85 12.02 34.78 2.49
C SER A 85 10.91 35.55 3.20
N PRO A 86 10.92 35.65 4.54
CA PRO A 86 9.91 36.43 5.26
C PRO A 86 9.92 37.88 4.72
N PRO A 87 8.76 38.53 4.63
CA PRO A 87 8.67 39.88 4.08
C PRO A 87 9.52 40.85 4.93
N PRO A 88 10.13 41.88 4.32
CA PRO A 88 10.89 42.86 5.08
C PRO A 88 9.96 43.60 6.05
N GLU A 89 10.30 43.52 7.33
CA GLU A 89 9.70 44.28 8.42
C GLU A 89 10.04 45.77 8.19
N ASN A 90 9.01 46.62 8.14
CA ASN A 90 9.13 48.08 7.96
C ASN A 90 8.56 48.76 9.21
#